data_AF-A0A7V0L1R4-F1
#
_entry.id   AF-A0A7V0L1R4-F1
#
_cell.length_a   1.000
_cell.length_b   1.000
_cell.length_c   1.000
_cell.angle_alpha   90.00
_cell.angle_beta   90.00
_cell.angle_gamma   90.00
#
_symmetry.space_group_name_H-M   'P 1'
#
loop_
_entity.id
_entity.type
_entity.pdbx_description
1 polymer ?
#
loop_
_entity_poly.entity_id
_entity_poly.type
_entity_poly.pdbx_seq_one_letter_code
_entity_poly.pdbx_strand_id
1 'polypeptide(L)' 'LLGIGVTTMFLYHVVVNIGMVTGIMPVTGLPLPFISYGGSFVLVSMVAMGVLVNVSMRKYEY' A
#
# COMPACT_ATOMS: atom_id res chain seq x y z
N LEU A 1 -0.95 3.12 -15.80
CA LEU A 1 -1.10 4.14 -14.73
C LEU A 1 -1.63 3.55 -13.43
N LEU A 2 -2.73 2.77 -13.44
CA LEU A 2 -3.30 2.18 -12.21
C LEU A 2 -2.30 1.36 -11.38
N GLY A 3 -1.54 0.45 -12.00
CA GLY A 3 -0.53 -0.34 -11.27
C GLY A 3 0.53 0.52 -10.58
N ILE A 4 1.02 1.57 -11.26
CA ILE A 4 1.99 2.53 -10.70
C ILE A 4 1.36 3.26 -9.50
N GLY A 5 0.11 3.73 -9.61
CA GLY A 5 -0.57 4.43 -8.52
C GLY A 5 -0.72 3.57 -7.27
N VAL A 6 -1.12 2.31 -7.42
CA VAL A 6 -1.28 1.38 -6.29
C VAL A 6 0.08 1.05 -5.66
N THR A 7 1.12 0.80 -6.47
CA THR A 7 2.48 0.56 -5.94
C THR A 7 3.04 1.78 -5.22
N THR A 8 2.87 3.00 -5.75
CA THR A 8 3.33 4.24 -5.12
C THR A 8 2.59 4.51 -3.81
N MET A 9 1.29 4.19 -3.72
CA MET A 9 0.53 4.29 -2.47
C MET A 9 1.17 3.41 -1.37
N PHE A 10 1.48 2.15 -1.67
CA PHE A 10 2.16 1.27 -0.71
C PHE A 10 3.54 1.78 -0.30
N LEU A 11 4.33 2.27 -1.27
CA LEU A 11 5.65 2.86 -0.99
C LEU A 11 5.56 4.09 -0.09
N TYR A 12 4.57 4.96 -0.30
CA TYR A 12 4.36 6.13 0.55
C TYR A 12 4.10 5.73 2.01
N HIS A 13 3.23 4.74 2.25
CA HIS A 13 2.98 4.24 3.60
C HIS A 13 4.25 3.68 4.26
N VAL A 14 5.12 2.99 3.50
CA VAL A 14 6.39 2.46 4.01
C VAL A 14 7.36 3.60 4.35
N VAL A 15 7.57 4.54 3.43
CA VAL A 15 8.50 5.66 3.63
C VAL A 15 8.09 6.54 4.82
N VAL A 16 6.79 6.86 4.95
CA VAL A 16 6.29 7.66 6.07
C VAL A 16 6.46 6.90 7.39
N ASN A 17 6.21 5.60 7.43
CA ASN A 17 6.46 4.81 8.64
C ASN A 17 7.95 4.75 9.02
N ILE A 18 8.84 4.67 8.04
CA ILE A 18 10.30 4.78 8.29
C ILE A 18 10.66 6.18 8.79
N GLY A 19 10.06 7.23 8.23
CA GLY A 19 10.24 8.62 8.70
C GLY A 19 9.75 8.82 10.14
N MET A 20 8.68 8.15 10.53
CA MET A 20 8.15 8.17 11.90
C MET A 20 9.08 7.43 12.88
N VAL A 21 9.59 6.24 12.54
CA VAL A 21 10.48 5.48 13.44
C VAL A 21 11.86 6.12 13.59
N THR A 22 12.32 6.85 12.57
CA THR A 22 13.59 7.59 12.60
C THR A 22 13.47 8.98 13.26
N GLY A 23 12.27 9.39 13.67
CA GLY A 23 12.03 10.68 14.33
C GLY A 23 12.07 11.90 13.40
N ILE A 24 12.07 11.69 12.08
CA ILE A 24 12.09 12.76 11.07
C ILE A 24 10.68 13.34 10.87
N MET A 25 9.63 12.53 11.03
CA MET A 25 8.23 12.93 10.86
C MET A 25 7.41 12.68 12.14
N PRO A 26 6.36 13.50 12.40
CA PRO A 26 5.48 13.28 13.54
C PRO A 26 4.73 11.95 13.41
N VAL A 27 4.54 11.27 14.55
CA VAL A 27 3.88 9.97 14.59
C VAL A 27 2.37 10.15 14.38
N THR A 28 1.91 9.85 13.17
CA THR A 28 0.49 10.01 12.76
C THR A 28 -0.32 8.71 12.85
N GLY A 29 0.32 7.59 13.21
CA GLY A 29 -0.37 6.30 13.40
C GLY A 29 -0.82 5.63 12.10
N LEU A 30 -0.22 5.98 10.96
CA LEU A 30 -0.51 5.37 9.67
C LEU A 30 -0.12 3.87 9.66
N PRO A 31 -1.07 2.95 9.42
CA PRO A 31 -0.77 1.52 9.40
C PRO A 31 0.15 1.15 8.22
N LEU A 32 1.12 0.26 8.46
CA LEU A 32 1.89 -0.38 7.39
C LEU A 32 1.01 -1.36 6.62
N PRO A 33 1.14 -1.39 5.28
CA PRO A 33 0.47 -2.38 4.46
C PRO A 33 0.87 -3.78 4.90
N PHE A 34 -0.13 -4.65 5.13
CA PHE A 34 0.02 -6.06 5.51
C PHE A 34 0.67 -6.37 6.86
N ILE A 35 1.30 -5.40 7.54
CA ILE A 35 2.05 -5.64 8.78
C ILE A 35 1.34 -5.02 10.01
N SER A 36 0.68 -3.88 9.87
CA SER A 36 0.03 -3.22 11.02
C SER A 36 -1.37 -3.77 11.32
N TYR A 37 -1.72 -3.79 12.62
CA TYR A 37 -3.02 -4.20 13.16
C TYR A 37 -4.14 -3.17 12.89
N GLY A 38 -4.37 -2.83 11.62
CA GLY A 38 -5.51 -2.03 11.18
C GLY A 38 -6.45 -2.88 10.34
N GLY A 39 -7.50 -3.45 10.95
CA GLY A 39 -8.41 -4.39 10.25
C GLY A 39 -8.98 -3.83 8.93
N SER A 40 -9.44 -2.59 8.94
CA SER A 40 -9.94 -1.92 7.72
C SER A 40 -8.84 -1.68 6.67
N PHE A 41 -7.61 -1.38 7.10
CA PHE A 41 -6.49 -1.12 6.20
C PHE A 41 -5.97 -2.40 5.54
N VAL A 42 -5.97 -3.51 6.27
CA VAL A 42 -5.68 -4.85 5.72
C VAL A 42 -6.70 -5.23 4.65
N LEU A 43 -8.00 -5.01 4.90
CA LEU A 43 -9.04 -5.27 3.91
C LEU A 43 -8.85 -4.43 2.63
N VAL A 44 -8.61 -3.12 2.77
CA VAL A 44 -8.41 -2.23 1.61
C VAL A 44 -7.16 -2.61 0.83
N SER A 45 -6.06 -2.93 1.51
CA SER A 45 -4.81 -3.34 0.86
C SER A 45 -4.93 -4.69 0.12
N MET A 46 -5.72 -5.64 0.64
CA MET A 46 -6.06 -6.88 -0.06
C MET A 46 -6.89 -6.63 -1.33
N VAL A 47 -7.91 -5.77 -1.26
CA VAL A 47 -8.72 -5.38 -2.43
C VAL A 47 -7.85 -4.70 -3.49
N ALA A 48 -6.98 -3.77 -3.08
CA ALA A 48 -6.06 -3.08 -3.98
C ALA A 48 -5.10 -4.04 -4.70
N MET A 49 -4.60 -5.07 -4.01
CA MET A 49 -3.81 -6.14 -4.65
C MET A 49 -4.65 -6.99 -5.60
N GLY A 50 -5.88 -7.33 -5.25
CA GLY A 50 -6.79 -8.07 -6.14
C GLY A 50 -7.03 -7.33 -7.46
N VAL A 51 -7.20 -6.01 -7.40
CA VAL A 51 -7.31 -5.15 -8.60
C VAL A 51 -6.01 -5.15 -9.40
N LEU A 52 -4.86 -5.05 -8.74
CA LEU A 52 -3.53 -5.10 -9.39
C LEU A 52 -3.31 -6.42 -10.15
N VAL A 53 -3.65 -7.55 -9.54
CA VAL A 53 -3.55 -8.88 -10.15
C VAL A 53 -4.51 -9.01 -11.33
N ASN A 54 -5.75 -8.51 -11.21
CA ASN A 54 -6.72 -8.53 -12.31
C ASN A 54 -6.24 -7.71 -13.52
N VAL A 55 -5.69 -6.52 -13.28
CA VAL A 55 -5.10 -5.67 -14.32
C VAL A 55 -3.89 -6.37 -14.96
N SER A 56 -3.06 -7.05 -14.16
CA SER A 56 -1.92 -7.81 -14.69
C SER A 56 -2.37 -8.99 -15.55
N MET A 57 -3.38 -9.76 -15.11
CA MET A 57 -3.91 -10.90 -15.86
C MET A 57 -4.48 -10.47 -17.21
N ARG A 58 -5.29 -9.39 -17.22
CA ARG A 58 -5.85 -8.83 -18.46
C ARG A 58 -4.79 -8.22 -19.39
N LYS A 59 -3.61 -7.87 -18.88
CA LYS A 59 -2.51 -7.36 -19.70
C LYS A 59 -1.84 -8.47 -20.52
N TYR A 60 -1.84 -9.72 -20.05
CA TYR A 60 -1.25 -10.87 -20.76
C TYR A 60 -2.17 -11.45 -21.85
N GLU A 61 -3.42 -10.98 -21.92
CA GLU A 61 -4.42 -11.46 -22.88
C GLU A 61 -4.49 -10.60 -24.15
N TYR A 62 -3.57 -9.63 -24.28
CA TYR A 62 -3.29 -8.82 -25.47
C TYR A 62 -1.81 -8.97 -25.86
#